data_AF-A0A3D4FVA7-F1
#
_entry.id   AF-A0A3D4FVA7-F1
#
_cell.length_a   1.000
_cell.length_b   1.000
_cell.length_c   1.000
_cell.angle_alpha   90.00
_cell.angle_beta   90.00
_cell.angle_gamma   90.00
#
_symmetry.space_group_name_H-M   'P 1'
#
loop_
_entity.id
_entity.type
_entity.pdbx_description
1 polymer ?
#
loop_
_entity_poly.entity_id
_entity_poly.type
_entity_poly.pdbx_seq_one_letter_code
_entity_poly.pdbx_strand_id
1 'polypeptide(L)'
;AFAAGVKIASGSDAGVVPHGRNARELEWYVDIGLSEMEAIVTATVNASALLGQSDHLGTLEPGKLADVIAVSASPLENISELLNVDFVMKAGQVYKHEK
;
A
#
# COMPACT_ATOMS: atom_id res chain seq x y z
N ALA A 1 -17.29 -8.39 -4.91
CA ALA A 1 -16.95 -7.98 -3.53
C ALA A 1 -16.93 -6.46 -3.42
N PHE A 2 -16.03 -5.76 -4.13
CA PHE A 2 -15.96 -4.30 -4.14
C PHE A 2 -17.28 -3.63 -4.53
N ALA A 3 -17.88 -3.99 -5.67
CA ALA A 3 -19.18 -3.44 -6.11
C ALA A 3 -20.35 -3.70 -5.13
N ALA A 4 -20.18 -4.63 -4.18
CA ALA A 4 -21.14 -4.92 -3.13
C ALA A 4 -20.83 -4.20 -1.79
N GLY A 5 -19.84 -3.31 -1.77
CA GLY A 5 -19.45 -2.53 -0.58
C GLY A 5 -18.67 -3.31 0.47
N VAL A 6 -18.13 -4.49 0.12
CA VAL A 6 -17.30 -5.28 1.05
C VAL A 6 -15.95 -4.58 1.22
N LYS A 7 -15.48 -4.44 2.48
CA LYS A 7 -14.13 -3.92 2.78
C LYS A 7 -13.07 -4.92 2.32
N ILE A 8 -12.04 -4.43 1.64
CA ILE A 8 -10.97 -5.24 1.05
C ILE A 8 -9.63 -4.80 1.65
N ALA A 9 -8.86 -5.76 2.15
CA ALA A 9 -7.46 -5.57 2.52
C ALA A 9 -6.58 -6.31 1.50
N SER A 10 -5.47 -5.70 1.09
CA SER A 10 -4.57 -6.28 0.09
C SER A 10 -3.83 -7.52 0.63
N GLY A 11 -3.69 -8.54 -0.20
CA GLY A 11 -2.93 -9.75 0.11
C GLY A 11 -2.57 -10.54 -1.16
N SER A 12 -1.28 -10.61 -1.49
CA SER A 12 -0.80 -11.13 -2.78
C SER A 12 -0.43 -12.62 -2.80
N ASP A 13 -0.55 -13.32 -1.66
CA ASP A 13 -0.08 -14.70 -1.48
C ASP A 13 1.41 -14.88 -1.89
N ALA A 14 2.24 -13.88 -1.55
CA ALA A 14 3.67 -13.93 -1.82
C ALA A 14 4.32 -15.09 -1.05
N GLY A 15 5.04 -15.93 -1.79
CA GLY A 15 5.38 -17.30 -1.40
C GLY A 15 4.93 -18.29 -2.49
N VAL A 16 3.77 -18.05 -3.10
CA VAL A 16 3.38 -18.63 -4.40
C VAL A 16 3.93 -17.77 -5.54
N VAL A 17 3.71 -16.45 -5.46
CA VAL A 17 4.39 -15.48 -6.32
C VAL A 17 5.71 -15.05 -5.68
N PRO A 18 6.75 -14.70 -6.47
CA PRO A 18 8.04 -14.26 -5.93
C PRO A 18 7.91 -13.06 -4.99
N HIS A 19 8.58 -13.13 -3.84
CA HIS A 19 8.68 -11.98 -2.94
C HIS A 19 9.30 -10.77 -3.65
N GLY A 20 8.80 -9.57 -3.29
CA GLY A 20 9.20 -8.31 -3.92
C GLY A 20 8.34 -7.92 -5.12
N ARG A 21 7.38 -8.75 -5.54
CA ARG A 21 6.38 -8.42 -6.58
C ARG A 21 4.99 -8.08 -6.01
N ASN A 22 4.90 -7.88 -4.69
CA ASN A 22 3.62 -7.76 -3.97
C ASN A 22 2.77 -6.56 -4.43
N ALA A 23 3.41 -5.43 -4.75
CA ALA A 23 2.72 -4.20 -5.13
C ALA A 23 1.92 -4.33 -6.45
N ARG A 24 2.21 -5.36 -7.26
CA ARG A 24 1.46 -5.66 -8.48
C ARG A 24 -0.02 -5.96 -8.22
N GLU A 25 -0.35 -6.45 -7.02
CA GLU A 25 -1.74 -6.66 -6.59
C GLU A 25 -2.60 -5.39 -6.73
N LEU A 26 -2.01 -4.21 -6.53
CA LEU A 26 -2.73 -2.94 -6.62
C LEU A 26 -3.06 -2.57 -8.06
N GLU A 27 -2.22 -2.94 -9.05
CA GLU A 27 -2.55 -2.81 -10.47
C GLU A 27 -3.79 -3.64 -10.80
N TRP A 28 -3.86 -4.88 -10.30
CA TRP A 28 -5.01 -5.75 -10.53
C TRP A 28 -6.28 -5.24 -9.87
N TYR A 29 -6.19 -4.59 -8.71
CA TYR A 29 -7.34 -3.92 -8.10
C TYR A 29 -7.88 -2.79 -8.96
N VAL A 30 -7.01 -2.00 -9.57
CA VAL A 30 -7.42 -0.96 -10.52
C VAL A 30 -8.03 -1.57 -11.78
N ASP A 31 -7.42 -2.62 -12.33
CA ASP A 31 -7.93 -3.34 -13.52
C ASP A 31 -9.35 -3.89 -13.31
N ILE A 32 -9.69 -4.32 -12.08
CA ILE A 32 -11.03 -4.82 -11.74
C ILE A 32 -12.00 -3.74 -11.26
N GLY A 33 -11.59 -2.47 -11.29
CA GLY A 33 -12.48 -1.30 -11.16
C GLY A 33 -12.39 -0.52 -9.85
N LEU A 34 -11.38 -0.73 -9.00
CA LEU A 34 -11.09 0.22 -7.92
C LEU A 34 -10.38 1.45 -8.52
N SER A 35 -10.59 2.63 -7.93
CA SER A 35 -9.71 3.76 -8.18
C SER A 35 -8.31 3.52 -7.58
N GLU A 36 -7.32 4.30 -8.04
CA GLU A 36 -5.94 4.25 -7.53
C GLU A 36 -5.90 4.51 -6.03
N MET A 37 -6.70 5.47 -5.54
CA MET A 37 -6.81 5.77 -4.11
C MET A 37 -7.44 4.60 -3.34
N GLU A 38 -8.50 3.97 -3.88
CA GLU A 38 -9.10 2.81 -3.22
C GLU A 38 -8.12 1.64 -3.15
N ALA A 39 -7.33 1.40 -4.20
CA ALA A 39 -6.27 0.40 -4.20
C ALA A 39 -5.23 0.66 -3.09
N ILE A 40 -4.75 1.91 -2.94
CA ILE A 40 -3.85 2.31 -1.85
C ILE A 40 -4.48 2.08 -0.47
N VAL A 41 -5.77 2.43 -0.32
CA VAL A 41 -6.52 2.22 0.93
C VAL A 41 -6.61 0.74 1.31
N THR A 42 -6.70 -0.18 0.33
CA THR A 42 -6.69 -1.62 0.63
C THR A 42 -5.38 -2.08 1.30
N ALA A 43 -4.24 -1.48 0.94
CA ALA A 43 -2.92 -1.84 1.43
C ALA A 43 -2.50 -1.05 2.68
N THR A 44 -3.27 -0.04 3.08
CA THR A 44 -2.93 0.87 4.19
C THR A 44 -3.99 0.85 5.27
N VAL A 45 -5.04 1.67 5.15
CA VAL A 45 -6.10 1.83 6.16
C VAL A 45 -6.84 0.52 6.41
N ASN A 46 -7.23 -0.20 5.36
CA ASN A 46 -7.98 -1.45 5.52
C ASN A 46 -7.09 -2.56 6.09
N ALA A 47 -5.83 -2.62 5.68
CA ALA A 47 -4.87 -3.59 6.22
C ALA A 47 -4.57 -3.31 7.70
N SER A 48 -4.37 -2.05 8.10
CA SER A 48 -4.15 -1.72 9.51
C SER A 48 -5.38 -2.00 10.37
N ALA A 49 -6.59 -1.75 9.84
CA ALA A 49 -7.84 -2.11 10.51
C ALA A 49 -7.98 -3.62 10.67
N LEU A 50 -7.69 -4.40 9.63
CA LEU A 50 -7.72 -5.87 9.69
C LEU A 50 -6.76 -6.44 10.73
N LEU A 51 -5.58 -5.82 10.88
CA LEU A 51 -4.55 -6.24 11.84
C LEU A 51 -4.76 -5.69 13.26
N GLY A 52 -5.79 -4.86 13.50
CA GLY A 52 -6.01 -4.21 14.79
C GLY A 52 -4.92 -3.17 15.13
N GLN A 53 -4.35 -2.50 14.13
CA GLN A 53 -3.23 -1.57 14.25
C GLN A 53 -3.58 -0.16 13.75
N SER A 54 -4.85 0.17 13.57
CA SER A 54 -5.28 1.49 13.05
C SER A 54 -4.79 2.67 13.90
N ASP A 55 -4.58 2.47 15.21
CA ASP A 55 -4.07 3.52 16.11
C ASP A 55 -2.59 3.83 15.89
N HIS A 56 -1.85 2.94 15.21
CA HIS A 56 -0.40 3.04 15.05
C HIS A 56 0.06 3.12 13.59
N LEU A 57 -0.72 2.59 12.65
CA LEU A 57 -0.32 2.37 11.26
C LEU A 57 -1.44 2.68 10.26
N GLY A 58 -1.06 2.77 8.98
CA GLY A 58 -1.98 2.85 7.83
C GLY A 58 -2.34 4.27 7.37
N THR A 59 -1.94 5.31 8.10
CA THR A 59 -2.08 6.72 7.69
C THR A 59 -0.87 7.54 8.17
N LEU A 60 -0.65 8.69 7.52
CA LEU A 60 0.34 9.67 7.95
C LEU A 60 -0.31 10.73 8.84
N GLU A 61 -0.36 10.46 10.13
CA GLU A 61 -1.01 11.32 11.14
C GLU A 61 -0.12 11.47 12.38
N PRO A 62 -0.17 12.61 13.09
CA PRO A 62 0.57 12.80 14.33
C PRO A 62 0.28 11.68 15.35
N GLY A 63 1.33 11.12 15.95
CA GLY A 63 1.23 10.07 16.95
C GLY A 63 1.33 8.63 16.40
N LYS A 64 1.22 8.43 15.09
CA LYS A 64 1.44 7.12 14.44
C LYS A 64 2.92 6.84 14.21
N LEU A 65 3.26 5.58 13.97
CA LEU A 65 4.61 5.17 13.63
C LEU A 65 5.03 5.79 12.30
N ALA A 66 6.31 6.19 12.21
CA ALA A 66 6.90 6.72 10.99
C ALA A 66 7.25 5.59 10.00
N ASP A 67 6.21 4.97 9.46
CA ASP A 67 6.27 3.98 8.38
C ASP A 67 5.84 4.68 7.09
N VAL A 68 6.82 5.01 6.24
CA VAL A 68 6.63 5.88 5.08
C VAL A 68 7.35 5.30 3.87
N ILE A 69 6.67 5.31 2.72
CA ILE A 69 7.30 5.09 1.43
C ILE A 69 7.20 6.36 0.58
N ALA A 70 8.11 6.53 -0.36
CA ALA A 70 7.99 7.54 -1.40
C ALA A 70 8.36 6.97 -2.76
N VAL A 71 7.74 7.56 -3.78
CA VAL A 71 7.88 7.25 -5.19
C VAL A 71 8.09 8.55 -5.97
N SER A 72 8.61 8.45 -7.19
CA SER A 72 9.03 9.60 -7.99
C SER A 72 7.87 10.33 -8.67
N ALA A 73 6.77 9.63 -8.95
CA ALA A 73 5.56 10.20 -9.54
C ALA A 73 4.30 9.96 -8.66
N SER A 74 3.18 10.57 -9.05
CA SER A 74 1.91 10.40 -8.31
C SER A 74 1.31 9.02 -8.57
N PRO A 75 1.13 8.16 -7.54
CA PRO A 75 0.47 6.87 -7.72
C PRO A 75 -1.04 7.01 -7.93
N LEU A 76 -1.60 8.22 -7.79
CA LEU A 76 -2.99 8.54 -8.08
C LEU A 76 -3.24 8.79 -9.58
N GLU A 77 -2.19 9.03 -10.35
CA GLU A 77 -2.26 9.15 -11.80
C GLU A 77 -1.88 7.83 -12.49
N ASN A 78 -0.98 7.06 -11.86
CA ASN A 78 -0.59 5.74 -12.32
C ASN A 78 -0.18 4.86 -11.14
N ILE A 79 -1.02 3.88 -10.78
CA ILE A 79 -0.78 2.99 -9.64
C ILE A 79 0.51 2.16 -9.78
N SER A 80 0.97 1.92 -11.01
CA SER A 80 2.20 1.18 -11.32
C SER A 80 3.46 1.84 -10.75
N GLU A 81 3.39 3.11 -10.39
CA GLU A 81 4.47 3.84 -9.74
C GLU A 81 4.87 3.18 -8.39
N LEU A 82 3.94 2.51 -7.70
CA LEU A 82 4.22 1.74 -6.48
C LEU A 82 5.09 0.50 -6.70
N LEU A 83 5.36 0.12 -7.95
CA LEU A 83 6.35 -0.92 -8.26
C LEU A 83 7.79 -0.41 -8.13
N ASN A 84 8.00 0.90 -8.16
CA ASN A 84 9.32 1.55 -8.14
C ASN A 84 9.44 2.48 -6.93
N VAL A 85 9.39 1.91 -5.73
CA VAL A 85 9.56 2.67 -4.48
C VAL A 85 11.01 3.05 -4.28
N ASP A 86 11.32 4.35 -4.25
CA ASP A 86 12.68 4.88 -4.14
C ASP A 86 13.11 5.11 -2.68
N PHE A 87 12.13 5.29 -1.79
CA PHE A 87 12.35 5.55 -0.37
C PHE A 87 11.51 4.65 0.52
N VAL A 88 12.13 4.07 1.55
CA VAL A 88 11.45 3.27 2.58
C VAL A 88 11.98 3.64 3.95
N MET A 89 11.07 4.09 4.82
CA MET A 89 11.28 4.29 6.25
C MET A 89 10.34 3.39 7.04
N LYS A 90 10.86 2.77 8.10
CA LYS A 90 10.09 1.96 9.04
C LYS A 90 10.47 2.35 10.46
N ALA A 91 9.48 2.66 11.28
CA ALA A 91 9.61 3.12 12.66
C ALA A 91 10.64 4.26 12.81
N GLY A 92 10.66 5.19 11.85
CA GLY A 92 11.59 6.33 11.83
C GLY A 92 13.00 6.02 11.31
N GLN A 93 13.33 4.76 11.05
CA GLN A 93 14.62 4.36 10.47
C GLN A 93 14.48 4.24 8.95
N VAL A 94 15.39 4.87 8.21
CA VAL A 94 15.46 4.75 6.73
C VAL A 94 16.20 3.47 6.37
N TYR A 95 15.60 2.68 5.47
CA TYR A 95 16.14 1.41 4.94
C TYR A 95 16.45 1.48 3.45
N LYS A 96 15.72 2.30 2.69
CA LYS A 96 15.96 2.54 1.27
C LYS A 96 15.91 4.04 0.99
N HIS A 97 16.87 4.53 0.21
CA HIS A 97 16.89 5.88 -0.33
C HIS A 97 17.75 5.90 -1.59
N GLU A 98 17.11 5.67 -2.72
CA GLU A 98 17.71 5.74 -4.04
C GLU A 98 17.34 7.10 -4.67
N LYS A 99 18.28 7.69 -5.41
CA LYS A 99 18.10 8.96 -6.12
C LYS A 99 17.92 8.71 -7.61
#